data_AF-A0A6S7C1A6-F1
#
_entry.id   AF-A0A6S7C1A6-F1
#
_cell.length_a   1.000
_cell.length_b   1.000
_cell.length_c   1.000
_cell.angle_alpha   90.00
_cell.angle_beta   90.00
_cell.angle_gamma   90.00
#
_symmetry.space_group_name_H-M   'P 1'
#
loop_
_entity.id
_entity.type
_entity.pdbx_description
1 polymer ?
#
loop_
_entity_poly.entity_id
_entity_poly.type
_entity_poly.pdbx_seq_one_letter_code
_entity_poly.pdbx_strand_id
1 'polypeptide(L)'
;MEKPKWDFQVERPVEENGLWRIGYTLTLDGVAQPGGPIAIETTYRSAHTAIDEATRLARIHAADLNGEAPTFEKPTEAEVPFGEHQRF
;
A
#
# COMPACT_ATOMS: atom_id res chain seq x y z
N MET A 1 -24.18 -13.52 -5.08
CA MET A 1 -22.74 -13.75 -5.25
C MET A 1 -22.07 -12.42 -4.96
N GLU A 2 -21.19 -12.36 -3.96
CA GLU A 2 -20.32 -11.19 -3.78
C GLU A 2 -19.46 -11.02 -5.04
N LYS A 3 -19.28 -9.78 -5.49
CA LYS A 3 -18.32 -9.51 -6.55
C LYS A 3 -16.92 -9.56 -5.93
N PRO A 4 -15.94 -10.14 -6.64
CA PRO A 4 -14.58 -10.16 -6.15
C PRO A 4 -14.09 -8.72 -5.96
N LYS A 5 -13.55 -8.42 -4.78
CA LYS A 5 -13.14 -7.07 -4.39
C LYS A 5 -11.62 -6.96 -4.38
N TRP A 6 -11.12 -5.94 -5.06
CA TRP A 6 -9.72 -5.57 -5.00
C TRP A 6 -9.41 -4.80 -3.72
N ASP A 7 -8.30 -5.14 -3.11
CA ASP A 7 -7.71 -4.46 -1.97
C ASP A 7 -6.18 -4.44 -2.13
N PHE A 8 -5.45 -3.99 -1.11
CA PHE A 8 -4.01 -3.91 -1.14
C PHE A 8 -3.37 -4.14 0.23
N GLN A 9 -2.08 -4.45 0.21
CA GLN A 9 -1.24 -4.46 1.39
C GLN A 9 0.03 -3.68 1.09
N VAL A 10 0.35 -2.70 1.92
CA VAL A 10 1.60 -1.94 1.79
C VAL A 10 2.77 -2.82 2.26
N GLU A 11 3.84 -2.83 1.47
CA GLU A 11 5.05 -3.56 1.80
C GLU A 11 5.86 -2.82 2.85
N ARG A 12 6.69 -3.58 3.58
CA ARG A 12 7.62 -2.99 4.54
C ARG A 12 8.56 -2.01 3.84
N PRO A 13 8.65 -0.74 4.28
CA PRO A 13 9.61 0.20 3.70
C PRO A 13 11.05 -0.25 3.96
N VAL A 14 11.92 -0.01 2.99
CA VAL A 14 13.34 -0.38 3.02
C VAL A 14 14.17 0.88 2.94
N GLU A 15 15.12 1.05 3.87
CA GLU A 15 16.09 2.12 3.82
C GLU A 15 17.29 1.74 2.94
N GLU A 16 17.65 2.62 2.01
CA GLU A 16 18.81 2.51 1.13
C GLU A 16 19.49 3.89 1.05
N ASN A 17 20.73 3.99 1.55
CA ASN A 17 21.54 5.22 1.53
C ASN A 17 20.86 6.45 2.19
N GLY A 18 20.15 6.26 3.30
CA GLY A 18 19.44 7.35 4.00
C GLY A 18 18.15 7.80 3.33
N LEU A 19 17.67 7.04 2.34
CA LEU A 19 16.41 7.24 1.65
C LEU A 19 15.54 5.99 1.77
N TRP A 20 14.23 6.18 1.82
CA TRP A 20 13.26 5.11 2.01
C TRP A 20 12.60 4.76 0.69
N ARG A 21 12.53 3.47 0.40
CA ARG A 21 11.83 2.86 -0.74
C ARG A 21 10.68 2.02 -0.23
N ILE A 22 9.62 1.91 -1.02
CA ILE A 22 8.41 1.19 -0.63
C ILE A 22 7.66 0.70 -1.86
N GLY A 23 6.74 -0.23 -1.64
CA GLY A 23 5.79 -0.71 -2.63
C GLY A 23 4.51 -1.19 -1.96
N TYR A 24 3.60 -1.74 -2.75
CA TYR A 24 2.39 -2.37 -2.26
C TYR A 24 2.00 -3.55 -3.16
N THR A 25 1.29 -4.52 -2.60
CA THR A 25 0.76 -5.67 -3.33
C THR A 25 -0.75 -5.54 -3.45
N LEU A 26 -1.30 -5.79 -4.63
CA LEU A 26 -2.75 -5.88 -4.83
C LEU A 26 -3.25 -7.28 -4.44
N THR A 27 -4.39 -7.31 -3.76
CA THR A 27 -5.08 -8.54 -3.38
C THR A 27 -6.47 -8.56 -4.01
N LEU A 28 -6.92 -9.74 -4.42
CA LEU A 28 -8.28 -9.99 -4.86
C LEU A 28 -8.92 -10.95 -3.88
N ASP A 29 -9.98 -10.52 -3.20
CA ASP A 29 -10.62 -11.28 -2.11
C ASP A 29 -9.60 -11.77 -1.04
N GLY A 30 -8.63 -10.91 -0.71
CA GLY A 30 -7.58 -11.21 0.26
C GLY A 30 -6.45 -12.11 -0.27
N VAL A 31 -6.46 -12.48 -1.56
CA VAL A 31 -5.40 -13.28 -2.19
C VAL A 31 -4.49 -12.39 -3.02
N ALA A 32 -3.21 -12.34 -2.66
CA ALA A 32 -2.19 -11.62 -3.41
C ALA A 32 -2.12 -12.11 -4.86
N GLN A 33 -2.10 -11.17 -5.80
CA GLN A 33 -2.08 -11.51 -7.22
C GLN A 33 -0.68 -11.87 -7.73
N PRO A 34 -0.59 -12.78 -8.73
CA PRO A 34 0.67 -13.08 -9.39
C PRO A 34 1.18 -11.83 -10.12
N GLY A 35 2.39 -11.40 -9.79
CA GLY A 35 2.99 -10.14 -10.29
C GLY A 35 4.00 -9.54 -9.33
N GLY A 36 3.91 -9.92 -8.05
CA GLY A 36 4.76 -9.39 -7.00
C GLY A 36 4.39 -7.95 -6.61
N PRO A 37 5.16 -7.34 -5.70
CA PRO A 37 4.86 -5.99 -5.24
C PRO A 37 5.05 -4.94 -6.35
N ILE A 38 4.13 -3.99 -6.40
CA ILE A 38 4.25 -2.78 -7.21
C ILE A 38 5.21 -1.85 -6.47
N ALA A 39 6.43 -1.70 -7.02
CA ALA A 39 7.42 -0.79 -6.48
C ALA A 39 7.08 0.67 -6.83
N ILE A 40 7.25 1.57 -5.86
CA ILE A 40 7.17 3.00 -6.10
C ILE A 40 8.59 3.49 -6.40
N GLU A 41 8.80 4.03 -7.62
CA GLU A 41 10.12 4.44 -8.10
C GLU A 41 10.67 5.69 -7.39
N THR A 42 9.85 6.36 -6.60
CA THR A 42 10.22 7.51 -5.76
C THR A 42 10.91 7.05 -4.48
N THR A 43 11.87 7.84 -4.03
CA THR A 43 12.52 7.67 -2.71
C THR A 43 12.11 8.79 -1.76
N TYR A 44 12.02 8.47 -0.46
CA TYR A 44 11.50 9.38 0.56
C TYR A 44 12.51 9.64 1.67
N ARG A 45 12.41 10.80 2.32
CA ARG A 45 13.29 11.15 3.45
C ARG A 45 12.86 10.52 4.78
N SER A 46 11.68 9.91 4.84
CA SER A 46 11.19 9.21 6.02
C SER A 46 10.37 7.99 5.62
N ALA A 47 10.39 6.96 6.47
CA ALA A 47 9.56 5.77 6.33
C ALA A 47 8.07 6.16 6.33
N HIS A 48 7.64 7.05 7.23
CA HIS A 48 6.25 7.50 7.33
C HIS A 48 5.77 8.11 6.01
N THR A 49 6.54 9.03 5.41
CA THR A 49 6.17 9.63 4.12
C THR A 49 6.09 8.59 3.00
N ALA A 50 6.98 7.60 3.01
CA ALA A 50 6.90 6.49 2.06
C ALA A 50 5.60 5.71 2.23
N ILE A 51 5.23 5.40 3.48
CA ILE A 51 4.03 4.64 3.83
C ILE A 51 2.76 5.39 3.43
N ASP A 52 2.69 6.69 3.74
CA ASP A 52 1.55 7.54 3.38
C ASP A 52 1.33 7.56 1.87
N GLU A 53 2.42 7.74 1.11
CA GLU A 53 2.32 7.81 -0.34
C GLU A 53 2.01 6.44 -0.96
N ALA A 54 2.59 5.36 -0.43
CA ALA A 54 2.25 4.00 -0.86
C ALA A 54 0.79 3.66 -0.60
N THR A 55 0.28 4.01 0.58
CA THR A 55 -1.13 3.85 0.93
C THR A 55 -2.02 4.65 -0.01
N ARG A 56 -1.68 5.92 -0.27
CA ARG A 56 -2.44 6.79 -1.17
C ARG A 56 -2.54 6.21 -2.58
N LEU A 57 -1.41 5.76 -3.13
CA LEU A 57 -1.35 5.18 -4.48
C LEU A 57 -2.09 3.83 -4.55
N ALA A 58 -1.92 2.98 -3.54
CA ALA A 58 -2.58 1.69 -3.48
C ALA A 58 -4.11 1.82 -3.37
N ARG A 59 -4.62 2.77 -2.58
CA ARG A 59 -6.06 3.09 -2.52
C ARG A 59 -6.62 3.55 -3.86
N ILE A 60 -5.90 4.43 -4.55
CA ILE A 60 -6.29 4.89 -5.89
C ILE A 60 -6.38 3.70 -6.85
N HIS A 61 -5.39 2.80 -6.80
CA HIS A 61 -5.34 1.63 -7.67
C HIS A 61 -6.47 0.64 -7.37
N ALA A 62 -6.70 0.29 -6.10
CA ALA A 62 -7.78 -0.61 -5.72
C ALA A 62 -9.17 -0.02 -6.05
N ALA A 63 -9.37 1.29 -5.84
CA ALA A 63 -10.62 1.97 -6.20
C ALA A 63 -10.89 1.95 -7.71
N ASP A 64 -9.86 2.22 -8.52
CA ASP A 64 -9.95 2.13 -9.98
C ASP A 64 -10.36 0.72 -10.44
N LEU A 65 -9.73 -0.31 -9.87
CA LEU A 65 -10.05 -1.72 -10.16
C LEU A 65 -11.46 -2.13 -9.71
N ASN A 66 -11.98 -1.52 -8.64
CA ASN A 66 -13.35 -1.75 -8.16
C ASN A 66 -14.39 -0.88 -8.88
N GLY A 67 -13.99 0.10 -9.67
CA GLY A 67 -14.90 1.09 -10.27
C GLY A 67 -15.51 2.05 -9.24
N GLU A 68 -14.78 2.32 -8.16
CA GLU A 68 -15.17 3.16 -7.03
C GLU A 68 -14.35 4.46 -6.99
N ALA A 69 -14.84 5.45 -6.24
CA ALA A 69 -14.03 6.64 -5.93
C ALA A 69 -13.03 6.29 -4.81
N PRO A 70 -11.75 6.71 -4.91
CA PRO A 70 -10.80 6.48 -3.84
C PRO A 70 -11.22 7.21 -2.57
N THR A 71 -11.13 6.52 -1.44
CA THR A 71 -11.29 7.12 -0.12
C THR A 71 -9.92 7.50 0.45
N PHE A 72 -9.88 8.49 1.33
CA PHE A 72 -8.65 8.92 2.02
C PHE A 72 -8.81 8.80 3.53
N GLU A 73 -9.55 7.77 3.95
CA GLU A 73 -9.67 7.40 5.35
C GLU A 73 -8.33 6.90 5.89
N LYS A 74 -8.20 6.89 7.22
CA LYS A 74 -7.00 6.37 7.87
C LYS A 74 -6.77 4.92 7.43
N PRO A 75 -5.53 4.54 7.07
CA PRO A 75 -5.19 3.16 6.81
C PRO A 75 -5.54 2.25 7.97
N THR A 76 -6.07 1.08 7.65
CA THR A 76 -6.30 0.00 8.59
C THR A 76 -5.00 -0.78 8.85
N GLU A 77 -4.94 -1.54 9.93
CA GLU A 77 -3.80 -2.42 10.23
C GLU A 77 -3.58 -3.49 9.15
N ALA A 78 -4.63 -3.89 8.43
CA ALA A 78 -4.54 -4.84 7.33
C ALA A 78 -3.84 -4.22 6.10
N GLU A 79 -4.18 -2.97 5.77
CA GLU A 79 -3.57 -2.23 4.67
C GLU A 79 -2.13 -1.83 5.00
N VAL A 80 -1.84 -1.46 6.26
CA VAL A 80 -0.54 -0.97 6.72
C VAL A 80 -0.15 -1.64 8.05
N PRO A 81 0.44 -2.84 8.02
CA PRO A 81 0.72 -3.65 9.22
C PRO A 81 1.84 -3.11 10.12
N PHE A 82 2.38 -1.94 9.80
CA PHE A 82 3.48 -1.27 10.52
C PHE A 82 3.18 0.21 10.85
N GLY A 83 1.94 0.66 10.61
CA GLY A 83 1.60 2.09 10.58
C GLY A 83 1.48 2.81 11.93
N GLU A 84 1.01 2.15 12.99
CA GLU A 84 0.66 2.89 14.22
C GLU A 84 1.57 2.66 15.44
N HIS A 85 2.33 1.56 15.51
CA HIS A 85 3.01 1.19 16.77
C HIS A 85 4.43 0.65 16.66
N GLN A 86 5.02 0.56 15.47
CA GLN A 86 6.41 0.11 15.35
C GLN A 86 7.33 1.32 15.20
N ARG A 87 8.15 1.54 16.23
CA ARG A 87 9.29 2.47 16.21
C ARG A 87 10.22 2.10 15.05
N PHE A 88 10.04 2.73 13.89
CA PHE A 88 11.01 2.76 12.80
C PHE A 88 11.52 4.19 12.67
#